data_AF-A0A7C0XJP0-F1
#
_entry.id   AF-A0A7C0XJP0-F1
#
_cell.length_a   1.000
_cell.length_b   1.000
_cell.length_c   1.000
_cell.angle_alpha   90.00
_cell.angle_beta   90.00
_cell.angle_gamma   90.00
#
_symmetry.space_group_name_H-M   'P 1'
#
loop_
_entity.id
_entity.type
_entity.pdbx_description
1 polymer ?
#
loop_
_entity_poly.entity_id
_entity_poly.type
_entity_poly.pdbx_seq_one_letter_code
_entity_poly.pdbx_strand_id
1 'polypeptide(L)'
;MSSEDDVIESVVKLYDGVGLWGHPQIQVNVVPPPTAISIAAAALAARYNENSIWDRYGMSAAQSEVIAIGMLADLIGFDKRKAGGIFTFGGTGCNLYAARIGIEKSDPDAKHTGIRDRIHFFCSDVSHYSIKSSAIWTGVGLNNIKIIPSDDDNSMDVAELKTAMDETVSSGARIGTIFATMGTTDAFGIDPLKEIVKLRDKIQKTVQYKINVHADAVIGWPFLTFRGDKSVRHLSPPLQKEVLSTVSKISELPYADSVGIDFHKTGWSPYLCSAFVVKDKNDLFMLQKLKKEMPYLYHKSGYQPGTFTLESSRPNYAQKALVNMMLMEKEGYETLIVHLLTIADYLREKIVENDHIALLNRHNTAFVTDFRIYPKTKYADEGLLFEKELHDITSEEFTEQINRYNQRIAEHMNIVGTFRVRKLYLVIPEPLFEEIKNSELLKVGDTDLRSELADAALGQEMVTEAAMDIVFTAEYQRTTAKYGERGIRYVHAEAGCATQNVYLQATSLGLGTVVIGAFYDDQVEEIMNIEEEPLYIMPIGGGA
;
A
#
# COMPACT_ATOMS: atom_id res chain seq x y z
N MET A 1 33.58 15.67 16.47
CA MET A 1 32.43 14.82 16.86
C MET A 1 31.23 15.71 16.69
N SER A 2 30.31 15.38 15.79
CA SER A 2 29.06 16.12 15.60
C SER A 2 28.22 16.00 16.86
N SER A 3 27.55 17.08 17.27
CA SER A 3 26.55 17.04 18.34
C SER A 3 25.33 16.20 17.92
N GLU A 4 24.46 15.87 18.87
CA GLU A 4 23.19 15.20 18.56
C GLU A 4 22.34 16.05 17.59
N ASP A 5 22.32 17.36 17.79
CA ASP A 5 21.61 18.32 16.93
C ASP A 5 22.16 18.34 15.51
N ASP A 6 23.49 18.37 15.34
CA ASP A 6 24.13 18.32 14.01
C ASP A 6 23.75 17.03 13.26
N VAL A 7 23.60 15.91 13.98
CA VAL A 7 23.20 14.62 13.39
C VAL A 7 21.72 14.64 13.03
N ILE A 8 20.85 15.16 13.90
CA ILE A 8 19.42 15.30 13.62
C ILE A 8 19.21 16.17 12.39
N GLU A 9 19.84 17.34 12.33
CA GLU A 9 19.74 18.24 11.18
C GLU A 9 20.22 17.56 9.90
N SER A 10 21.34 16.83 9.97
CA SER A 10 21.86 16.07 8.82
C SER A 10 20.92 14.97 8.36
N VAL A 11 20.26 14.27 9.29
CA VAL A 11 19.27 13.22 8.98
C VAL A 11 17.99 13.82 8.41
N VAL A 12 17.50 14.94 8.95
CA VAL A 12 16.32 15.63 8.44
C VAL A 12 16.54 16.06 6.98
N LYS A 13 17.72 16.60 6.65
CA LYS A 13 18.09 16.97 5.27
C LYS A 13 18.07 15.80 4.27
N LEU A 14 18.17 14.54 4.73
CA LEU A 14 18.02 13.38 3.83
C LEU A 14 16.60 13.22 3.29
N TYR A 15 15.63 13.89 3.89
CA TYR A 15 14.23 13.88 3.45
C TYR A 15 13.89 15.03 2.50
N ASP A 16 14.82 15.95 2.23
CA ASP A 16 14.62 17.04 1.27
C ASP A 16 14.42 16.47 -0.14
N GLY A 17 13.26 16.78 -0.74
CA GLY A 17 12.88 16.28 -2.07
C GLY A 17 12.37 14.84 -2.11
N VAL A 18 12.21 14.17 -0.96
CA VAL A 18 11.58 12.83 -0.91
C VAL A 18 10.07 12.95 -1.18
N GLY A 19 9.56 12.05 -2.03
CA GLY A 19 8.13 11.98 -2.34
C GLY A 19 7.26 11.73 -1.09
N LEU A 20 6.27 12.59 -0.88
CA LEU A 20 5.32 12.49 0.22
C LEU A 20 4.20 11.51 -0.10
N TRP A 21 4.41 10.20 0.12
CA TRP A 21 3.46 9.13 -0.24
C TRP A 21 2.02 9.32 0.24
N GLY A 22 1.79 10.11 1.30
CA GLY A 22 0.45 10.45 1.76
C GLY A 22 -0.24 11.59 1.01
N HIS A 23 0.44 12.24 0.06
CA HIS A 23 -0.13 13.33 -0.72
C HIS A 23 -1.19 12.78 -1.69
N PRO A 24 -2.38 13.40 -1.80
CA PRO A 24 -3.52 12.86 -2.56
C PRO A 24 -3.26 12.70 -4.06
N GLN A 25 -2.25 13.39 -4.60
CA GLN A 25 -1.86 13.26 -6.01
C GLN A 25 -0.76 12.23 -6.28
N ILE A 26 -0.16 11.64 -5.24
CA ILE A 26 0.78 10.54 -5.47
C ILE A 26 -0.03 9.29 -5.79
N GLN A 27 0.13 8.84 -7.03
CA GLN A 27 -0.49 7.62 -7.57
C GLN A 27 0.60 6.68 -8.09
N VAL A 28 1.72 6.62 -7.36
CA VAL A 28 2.88 5.79 -7.71
C VAL A 28 2.84 4.52 -6.87
N ASN A 29 2.89 3.36 -7.52
CA ASN A 29 2.95 2.05 -6.86
C ASN A 29 1.71 1.76 -5.98
N VAL A 30 1.62 0.55 -5.42
CA VAL A 30 0.52 0.14 -4.52
C VAL A 30 0.89 0.50 -3.08
N VAL A 31 1.08 1.79 -2.80
CA VAL A 31 1.54 2.29 -1.50
C VAL A 31 0.59 3.35 -0.96
N PRO A 32 -0.24 3.04 0.04
CA PRO A 32 -1.08 4.05 0.64
C PRO A 32 -0.35 4.84 1.76
N PRO A 33 -0.91 5.98 2.20
CA PRO A 33 -0.49 6.62 3.44
C PRO A 33 -0.62 5.64 4.62
N PRO A 34 0.43 5.42 5.43
CA PRO A 34 0.30 4.65 6.65
C PRO A 34 -0.56 5.40 7.68
N THR A 35 -1.35 4.66 8.47
CA THR A 35 -2.13 5.27 9.56
C THR A 35 -1.20 5.81 10.66
N ALA A 36 -1.60 6.89 11.33
CA ALA A 36 -0.81 7.46 12.43
C ALA A 36 -0.51 6.42 13.54
N ILE A 37 -1.47 5.55 13.86
CA ILE A 37 -1.29 4.51 14.89
C ILE A 37 -0.30 3.42 14.47
N SER A 38 -0.26 3.07 13.17
CA SER A 38 0.70 2.07 12.66
C SER A 38 2.13 2.63 12.59
N ILE A 39 2.28 3.94 12.35
CA ILE A 39 3.57 4.65 12.50
C ILE A 39 4.02 4.63 13.96
N ALA A 40 3.13 4.99 14.90
CA ALA A 40 3.44 4.94 16.33
C ALA A 40 3.81 3.52 16.79
N ALA A 41 3.10 2.50 16.31
CA ALA A 41 3.45 1.11 16.58
C ALA A 41 4.84 0.72 16.03
N ALA A 42 5.20 1.20 14.85
CA ALA A 42 6.53 0.98 14.29
C ALA A 42 7.63 1.69 15.11
N ALA A 43 7.38 2.91 15.58
CA ALA A 43 8.31 3.64 16.46
C ALA A 43 8.50 2.93 17.81
N LEU A 44 7.41 2.41 18.41
CA LEU A 44 7.49 1.60 19.63
C LEU A 44 8.26 0.30 19.40
N ALA A 45 8.00 -0.41 18.31
CA ALA A 45 8.73 -1.60 17.94
C ALA A 45 10.24 -1.33 17.81
N ALA A 46 10.63 -0.21 17.19
CA ALA A 46 12.03 0.22 17.09
C ALA A 46 12.62 0.58 18.46
N ARG A 47 11.85 1.24 19.33
CA ARG A 47 12.28 1.65 20.68
C ARG A 47 12.57 0.47 21.61
N TYR A 48 11.77 -0.61 21.53
CA TYR A 48 11.96 -1.82 22.34
C TYR A 48 12.87 -2.85 21.67
N ASN A 49 13.02 -2.78 20.34
CA ASN A 49 13.97 -3.57 19.55
C ASN A 49 13.92 -5.09 19.84
N GLU A 50 12.70 -5.62 19.95
CA GLU A 50 12.47 -7.03 20.23
C GLU A 50 12.80 -7.92 19.01
N ASN A 51 13.35 -9.11 19.28
CA ASN A 51 13.58 -10.13 18.26
C ASN A 51 12.45 -11.19 18.31
N SER A 52 11.70 -11.32 17.22
CA SER A 52 10.48 -12.14 17.15
C SER A 52 10.74 -13.64 16.95
N ILE A 53 11.98 -14.12 17.02
CA ILE A 53 12.31 -15.55 16.85
C ILE A 53 11.85 -16.45 18.00
N TRP A 54 11.64 -15.90 19.19
CA TRP A 54 11.24 -16.64 20.38
C TRP A 54 10.41 -15.73 21.30
N ASP A 55 9.27 -16.20 21.79
CA ASP A 55 8.40 -15.47 22.72
C ASP A 55 9.10 -14.93 23.98
N ARG A 56 10.18 -15.57 24.44
CA ARG A 56 11.00 -15.08 25.56
C ARG A 56 11.98 -13.97 25.19
N TYR A 57 12.30 -13.81 23.90
CA TYR A 57 13.19 -12.76 23.38
C TYR A 57 12.41 -11.53 22.90
N GLY A 58 11.16 -11.71 22.48
CA GLY A 58 10.28 -10.63 22.04
C GLY A 58 8.83 -10.98 22.33
N MET A 59 8.39 -10.69 23.55
CA MET A 59 7.05 -11.08 24.01
C MET A 59 5.96 -10.28 23.30
N SER A 60 6.16 -8.96 23.13
CA SER A 60 5.19 -8.10 22.42
C SER A 60 5.12 -8.47 20.94
N ALA A 61 6.26 -8.74 20.31
CA ALA A 61 6.35 -9.17 18.93
C ALA A 61 5.67 -10.52 18.69
N ALA A 62 5.95 -11.52 19.55
CA ALA A 62 5.33 -12.83 19.48
C ALA A 62 3.81 -12.77 19.70
N GLN A 63 3.35 -12.00 20.69
CA GLN A 63 1.91 -11.81 20.93
C GLN A 63 1.24 -11.13 19.74
N SER A 64 1.86 -10.08 19.20
CA SER A 64 1.33 -9.36 18.04
C SER A 64 1.20 -10.28 16.82
N GLU A 65 2.22 -11.10 16.54
CA GLU A 65 2.22 -12.06 15.43
C GLU A 65 1.13 -13.13 15.62
N VAL A 66 1.04 -13.75 16.81
CA VAL A 66 0.02 -14.79 17.09
C VAL A 66 -1.41 -14.23 16.98
N ILE A 67 -1.66 -13.03 17.53
CA ILE A 67 -2.99 -12.41 17.48
C ILE A 67 -3.36 -12.06 16.03
N ALA A 68 -2.46 -11.37 15.31
CA ALA A 68 -2.72 -10.96 13.93
C ALA A 68 -2.93 -12.16 13.02
N ILE A 69 -2.10 -13.21 13.11
CA ILE A 69 -2.28 -14.45 12.34
C ILE A 69 -3.60 -15.14 12.70
N GLY A 70 -3.98 -15.16 13.98
CA GLY A 70 -5.27 -15.71 14.41
C GLY A 70 -6.47 -14.96 13.82
N MET A 71 -6.42 -13.63 13.80
CA MET A 71 -7.45 -12.79 13.19
C MET A 71 -7.50 -12.96 11.67
N LEU A 72 -6.35 -13.06 11.00
CA LEU A 72 -6.26 -13.29 9.56
C LEU A 72 -6.78 -14.69 9.19
N ALA A 73 -6.44 -15.72 9.96
CA ALA A 73 -6.96 -17.07 9.74
C ALA A 73 -8.50 -17.09 9.80
N ASP A 74 -9.10 -16.37 10.77
CA ASP A 74 -10.55 -16.23 10.88
C ASP A 74 -11.14 -15.46 9.68
N LEU A 75 -10.51 -14.35 9.27
CA LEU A 75 -10.92 -13.57 8.11
C LEU A 75 -10.87 -14.37 6.81
N ILE A 76 -9.83 -15.18 6.61
CA ILE A 76 -9.66 -16.07 5.45
C ILE A 76 -10.69 -17.22 5.47
N GLY A 77 -11.21 -17.59 6.64
CA GLY A 77 -12.09 -18.75 6.81
C GLY A 77 -11.35 -20.07 7.10
N PHE A 78 -10.12 -20.00 7.60
CA PHE A 78 -9.40 -21.17 8.12
C PHE A 78 -9.80 -21.49 9.57
N ASP A 79 -9.68 -22.76 9.99
CA ASP A 79 -9.82 -23.12 11.40
C ASP A 79 -8.63 -22.57 12.20
N LYS A 80 -8.86 -21.51 12.98
CA LYS A 80 -7.85 -20.84 13.81
C LYS A 80 -7.08 -21.75 14.78
N ARG A 81 -7.56 -22.97 15.06
CA ARG A 81 -6.84 -23.95 15.90
C ARG A 81 -5.84 -24.80 15.11
N LYS A 82 -6.05 -24.92 13.80
CA LYS A 82 -5.20 -25.67 12.86
C LYS A 82 -4.29 -24.76 12.04
N ALA A 83 -4.78 -23.58 11.70
CA ALA A 83 -4.03 -22.58 10.96
C ALA A 83 -2.78 -22.11 11.71
N GLY A 84 -1.84 -21.57 10.96
CA GLY A 84 -0.63 -20.94 11.48
C GLY A 84 -0.16 -19.85 10.52
N GLY A 85 0.95 -19.22 10.84
CA GLY A 85 1.51 -18.19 9.98
C GLY A 85 2.62 -17.41 10.64
N ILE A 86 3.23 -16.54 9.86
CA ILE A 86 4.34 -15.67 10.22
C ILE A 86 4.24 -14.38 9.41
N PHE A 87 4.82 -13.30 9.93
CA PHE A 87 5.08 -12.12 9.12
C PHE A 87 6.40 -12.26 8.36
N THR A 88 6.46 -11.74 7.14
CA THR A 88 7.61 -11.91 6.24
C THR A 88 8.19 -10.55 5.86
N PHE A 89 9.40 -10.57 5.29
CA PHE A 89 10.12 -9.43 4.74
C PHE A 89 9.50 -8.89 3.42
N GLY A 90 8.16 -8.81 3.35
CA GLY A 90 7.42 -8.43 2.14
C GLY A 90 6.65 -9.61 1.51
N GLY A 91 5.79 -9.31 0.53
CA GLY A 91 5.03 -10.31 -0.24
C GLY A 91 5.92 -11.32 -0.98
N THR A 92 7.12 -10.91 -1.42
CA THR A 92 8.14 -11.83 -1.93
C THR A 92 8.50 -12.93 -0.92
N GLY A 93 8.55 -12.58 0.37
CA GLY A 93 8.75 -13.57 1.43
C GLY A 93 7.60 -14.57 1.50
N CYS A 94 6.34 -14.13 1.36
CA CYS A 94 5.18 -15.02 1.32
C CYS A 94 5.31 -16.05 0.18
N ASN A 95 5.60 -15.58 -1.03
CA ASN A 95 5.82 -16.43 -2.19
C ASN A 95 7.01 -17.39 -2.01
N LEU A 96 8.09 -16.94 -1.35
CA LEU A 96 9.24 -17.79 -1.05
C LEU A 96 8.93 -18.91 -0.05
N TYR A 97 8.18 -18.62 1.02
CA TYR A 97 7.74 -19.64 1.96
C TYR A 97 6.79 -20.65 1.28
N ALA A 98 5.87 -20.18 0.45
CA ALA A 98 5.00 -21.04 -0.35
C ALA A 98 5.79 -21.93 -1.32
N ALA A 99 6.79 -21.38 -2.01
CA ALA A 99 7.70 -22.13 -2.87
C ALA A 99 8.44 -23.22 -2.08
N ARG A 100 8.99 -22.87 -0.92
CA ARG A 100 9.76 -23.80 -0.10
C ARG A 100 8.90 -24.92 0.48
N ILE A 101 7.69 -24.60 0.94
CA ILE A 101 6.72 -25.59 1.42
C ILE A 101 6.27 -26.51 0.28
N GLY A 102 6.02 -25.98 -0.93
CA GLY A 102 5.68 -26.81 -2.08
C GLY A 102 6.78 -27.79 -2.46
N ILE A 103 8.05 -27.38 -2.36
CA ILE A 103 9.19 -28.28 -2.53
C ILE A 103 9.12 -29.41 -1.49
N GLU A 104 9.00 -29.11 -0.19
CA GLU A 104 8.93 -30.15 0.86
C GLU A 104 7.71 -31.07 0.74
N LYS A 105 6.57 -30.55 0.27
CA LYS A 105 5.36 -31.35 0.01
C LYS A 105 5.54 -32.29 -1.19
N SER A 106 6.25 -31.83 -2.22
CA SER A 106 6.49 -32.60 -3.43
C SER A 106 7.66 -33.58 -3.30
N ASP A 107 8.69 -33.22 -2.54
CA ASP A 107 9.90 -34.01 -2.26
C ASP A 107 10.29 -33.83 -0.77
N PRO A 108 9.80 -34.70 0.13
CA PRO A 108 10.05 -34.60 1.58
C PRO A 108 11.52 -34.76 2.00
N ASP A 109 12.38 -35.28 1.12
CA ASP A 109 13.80 -35.46 1.39
C ASP A 109 14.63 -34.23 0.95
N ALA A 110 14.04 -33.30 0.20
CA ALA A 110 14.73 -32.16 -0.40
C ALA A 110 15.49 -31.30 0.63
N LYS A 111 14.98 -31.15 1.86
CA LYS A 111 15.71 -30.43 2.94
C LYS A 111 17.02 -31.07 3.35
N HIS A 112 17.19 -32.38 3.14
CA HIS A 112 18.39 -33.13 3.51
C HIS A 112 19.28 -33.41 2.31
N THR A 113 18.69 -33.76 1.16
CA THR A 113 19.43 -34.16 -0.02
C THR A 113 19.70 -33.01 -0.99
N GLY A 114 19.03 -31.87 -0.80
CA GLY A 114 18.81 -30.88 -1.86
C GLY A 114 17.78 -31.38 -2.88
N ILE A 115 17.34 -30.50 -3.78
CA ILE A 115 16.40 -30.85 -4.86
C ILE A 115 17.09 -31.80 -5.86
N ARG A 116 16.57 -33.02 -6.01
CA ARG A 116 17.13 -34.04 -6.91
C ARG A 116 16.26 -34.30 -8.14
N ASP A 117 14.94 -34.23 -7.96
CA ASP A 117 13.98 -34.35 -9.05
C ASP A 117 13.67 -32.99 -9.69
N ARG A 118 13.22 -32.98 -10.94
CA ARG A 118 12.69 -31.76 -11.57
C ARG A 118 11.37 -31.40 -10.91
N ILE A 119 11.31 -30.25 -10.24
CA ILE A 119 10.11 -29.71 -9.61
C ILE A 119 9.65 -28.49 -10.41
N HIS A 120 8.39 -28.45 -10.82
CA HIS A 120 7.79 -27.32 -11.52
C HIS A 120 6.92 -26.46 -10.61
N PHE A 121 7.04 -25.14 -10.79
CA PHE A 121 6.11 -24.14 -10.26
C PHE A 121 5.21 -23.63 -11.38
N PHE A 122 3.98 -23.25 -11.02
CA PHE A 122 2.97 -22.79 -11.98
C PHE A 122 2.45 -21.42 -11.56
N CYS A 123 2.31 -20.50 -12.50
CA CYS A 123 1.77 -19.17 -12.27
C CYS A 123 1.26 -18.58 -13.60
N SER A 124 0.38 -17.58 -13.53
CA SER A 124 -0.06 -16.86 -14.73
C SER A 124 1.06 -16.00 -15.31
N ASP A 125 0.95 -15.66 -16.59
CA ASP A 125 1.83 -14.70 -17.30
C ASP A 125 1.80 -13.28 -16.73
N VAL A 126 0.70 -12.89 -16.09
CA VAL A 126 0.50 -11.63 -15.37
C VAL A 126 0.77 -11.71 -13.86
N SER A 127 1.27 -12.85 -13.37
CA SER A 127 1.62 -13.02 -11.95
C SER A 127 2.86 -12.21 -11.56
N HIS A 128 3.01 -11.93 -10.26
CA HIS A 128 4.12 -11.11 -9.78
C HIS A 128 5.48 -11.81 -9.99
N TYR A 129 6.46 -11.05 -10.47
CA TYR A 129 7.80 -11.56 -10.79
C TYR A 129 8.54 -12.18 -9.57
N SER A 130 8.10 -11.93 -8.34
CA SER A 130 8.67 -12.57 -7.14
C SER A 130 8.59 -14.09 -7.15
N ILE A 131 7.71 -14.69 -7.95
CA ILE A 131 7.67 -16.15 -8.15
C ILE A 131 8.93 -16.60 -8.89
N LYS A 132 9.39 -15.84 -9.89
CA LYS A 132 10.68 -16.06 -10.57
C LYS A 132 11.85 -15.92 -9.59
N SER A 133 11.82 -14.89 -8.75
CA SER A 133 12.81 -14.75 -7.67
C SER A 133 12.80 -15.95 -6.71
N SER A 134 11.61 -16.43 -6.34
CA SER A 134 11.47 -17.60 -5.46
C SER A 134 12.08 -18.85 -6.09
N ALA A 135 11.84 -19.10 -7.38
CA ALA A 135 12.44 -20.23 -8.09
C ALA A 135 13.98 -20.16 -8.14
N ILE A 136 14.55 -18.96 -8.33
CA ILE A 136 16.01 -18.74 -8.29
C ILE A 136 16.55 -19.07 -6.89
N TRP A 137 15.95 -18.49 -5.85
CA TRP A 137 16.44 -18.60 -4.48
C TRP A 137 16.25 -19.98 -3.87
N THR A 138 15.23 -20.74 -4.28
CA THR A 138 15.06 -22.13 -3.84
C THR A 138 15.91 -23.13 -4.63
N GLY A 139 16.55 -22.71 -5.72
CA GLY A 139 17.29 -23.60 -6.60
C GLY A 139 16.43 -24.42 -7.56
N VAL A 140 15.12 -24.12 -7.67
CA VAL A 140 14.23 -24.72 -8.68
C VAL A 140 14.61 -24.27 -10.09
N GLY A 141 15.01 -23.00 -10.25
CA GLY A 141 15.47 -22.43 -11.51
C GLY A 141 14.33 -22.01 -12.46
N LEU A 142 14.62 -20.99 -13.27
CA LEU A 142 13.62 -20.32 -14.12
C LEU A 142 13.00 -21.24 -15.18
N ASN A 143 13.78 -22.16 -15.75
CA ASN A 143 13.31 -23.12 -16.77
C ASN A 143 12.28 -24.11 -16.22
N ASN A 144 12.10 -24.15 -14.89
CA ASN A 144 11.13 -25.01 -14.24
C ASN A 144 9.87 -24.25 -13.80
N ILE A 145 9.70 -22.99 -14.23
CA ILE A 145 8.44 -22.26 -14.06
C ILE A 145 7.58 -22.47 -15.31
N LYS A 146 6.38 -23.00 -15.12
CA LYS A 146 5.35 -23.12 -16.14
C LYS A 146 4.48 -21.87 -16.07
N ILE A 147 4.68 -20.98 -17.03
CA ILE A 147 3.89 -19.76 -17.20
C ILE A 147 2.63 -20.16 -17.96
N ILE A 148 1.47 -19.91 -17.36
CA ILE A 148 0.16 -20.22 -17.92
C ILE A 148 -0.44 -18.94 -18.51
N PRO A 149 -0.96 -18.95 -19.75
CA PRO A 149 -1.65 -17.80 -20.32
C PRO A 149 -2.84 -17.34 -19.46
N SER A 150 -3.16 -16.05 -19.54
CA SER A 150 -4.36 -15.48 -18.92
C SER A 150 -5.44 -15.14 -19.95
N ASP A 151 -6.69 -15.17 -19.51
CA ASP A 151 -7.86 -14.70 -20.26
C ASP A 151 -7.91 -13.15 -20.32
N ASP A 152 -8.88 -12.62 -21.09
CA ASP A 152 -9.13 -11.18 -21.23
C ASP A 152 -9.40 -10.44 -19.90
N ASP A 153 -9.84 -11.16 -18.85
CA ASP A 153 -10.01 -10.63 -17.49
C ASP A 153 -8.77 -10.81 -16.61
N ASN A 154 -7.62 -11.11 -17.22
CA ASN A 154 -6.33 -11.35 -16.56
C ASN A 154 -6.37 -12.48 -15.52
N SER A 155 -7.28 -13.43 -15.67
CA SER A 155 -7.33 -14.65 -14.85
C SER A 155 -6.65 -15.81 -15.57
N MET A 156 -5.97 -16.68 -14.82
CA MET A 156 -5.27 -17.84 -15.37
C MET A 156 -6.22 -18.80 -16.10
N ASP A 157 -5.85 -19.21 -17.32
CA ASP A 157 -6.55 -20.25 -18.06
C ASP A 157 -6.35 -21.63 -17.39
N VAL A 158 -7.42 -22.17 -16.80
CA VAL A 158 -7.40 -23.44 -16.08
C VAL A 158 -7.25 -24.64 -17.02
N ALA A 159 -7.67 -24.53 -18.28
CA ALA A 159 -7.49 -25.57 -19.28
C ALA A 159 -6.01 -25.70 -19.67
N GLU A 160 -5.34 -24.57 -19.89
CA GLU A 160 -3.89 -24.54 -20.15
C GLU A 160 -3.09 -24.99 -18.93
N LEU A 161 -3.50 -24.56 -17.72
CA LEU A 161 -2.91 -25.07 -16.47
C LEU A 161 -3.01 -26.60 -16.41
N LYS A 162 -4.18 -27.18 -16.73
CA LYS A 162 -4.37 -28.63 -16.74
C LYS A 162 -3.41 -29.31 -17.72
N THR A 163 -3.31 -28.80 -18.94
CA THR A 163 -2.40 -29.36 -19.96
C THR A 163 -0.96 -29.37 -19.45
N ALA A 164 -0.48 -28.24 -18.93
CA ALA A 164 0.88 -28.12 -18.41
C ALA A 164 1.15 -29.02 -17.18
N MET A 165 0.15 -29.23 -16.31
CA MET A 165 0.26 -30.13 -15.17
C MET A 165 0.28 -31.61 -15.60
N ASP A 166 -0.57 -32.01 -16.55
CA ASP A 166 -0.58 -33.37 -17.09
C ASP A 166 0.75 -33.70 -17.79
N GLU A 167 1.28 -32.79 -18.59
CA GLU A 167 2.60 -32.91 -19.22
C GLU A 167 3.72 -33.05 -18.18
N THR A 168 3.68 -32.23 -17.14
CA THR A 168 4.65 -32.28 -16.03
C THR A 168 4.69 -33.66 -15.40
N VAL A 169 3.52 -34.21 -15.03
CA VAL A 169 3.42 -35.55 -14.44
C VAL A 169 3.89 -36.63 -15.41
N SER A 170 3.48 -36.54 -16.69
CA SER A 170 3.85 -37.52 -17.72
C SER A 170 5.35 -37.57 -18.00
N SER A 171 6.05 -36.44 -17.83
CA SER A 171 7.51 -36.32 -18.00
C SER A 171 8.34 -36.85 -16.80
N GLY A 172 7.66 -37.32 -15.75
CA GLY A 172 8.27 -37.74 -14.49
C GLY A 172 8.72 -36.59 -13.59
N ALA A 173 8.41 -35.34 -13.95
CA ALA A 173 8.65 -34.18 -13.09
C ALA A 173 7.56 -34.06 -12.01
N ARG A 174 7.89 -33.38 -10.91
CA ARG A 174 6.99 -33.14 -9.79
C ARG A 174 6.37 -31.76 -9.88
N ILE A 175 5.16 -31.61 -9.35
CA ILE A 175 4.48 -30.32 -9.19
C ILE A 175 4.72 -29.84 -7.76
N GLY A 176 5.40 -28.71 -7.60
CA GLY A 176 5.69 -28.11 -6.30
C GLY A 176 4.56 -27.21 -5.81
N THR A 177 4.51 -25.99 -6.35
CA THR A 177 3.53 -24.96 -5.98
C THR A 177 2.82 -24.42 -7.22
N ILE A 178 1.50 -24.33 -7.13
CA ILE A 178 0.65 -23.54 -8.03
C ILE A 178 0.37 -22.21 -7.30
N PHE A 179 0.81 -21.11 -7.90
CA PHE A 179 0.59 -19.76 -7.41
C PHE A 179 -0.63 -19.18 -8.12
N ALA A 180 -1.72 -19.01 -7.37
CA ALA A 180 -2.93 -18.33 -7.82
C ALA A 180 -2.86 -16.87 -7.37
N THR A 181 -2.88 -15.94 -8.31
CA THR A 181 -2.85 -14.49 -8.05
C THR A 181 -4.26 -14.00 -7.74
N MET A 182 -4.45 -13.42 -6.56
CA MET A 182 -5.76 -12.94 -6.08
C MET A 182 -5.79 -11.41 -6.08
N GLY A 183 -5.60 -10.83 -7.27
CA GLY A 183 -5.40 -9.40 -7.50
C GLY A 183 -4.01 -9.11 -8.04
N THR A 184 -3.83 -9.15 -9.37
CA THR A 184 -2.56 -8.79 -10.03
C THR A 184 -2.21 -7.32 -9.77
N THR A 185 -0.92 -6.99 -9.80
CA THR A 185 -0.44 -5.63 -9.53
C THR A 185 -0.96 -4.61 -10.54
N ASP A 186 -0.95 -4.98 -11.82
CA ASP A 186 -1.20 -4.07 -12.93
C ASP A 186 -2.69 -3.97 -13.24
N ALA A 187 -3.34 -5.10 -13.57
CA ALA A 187 -4.74 -5.07 -14.00
C ALA A 187 -5.77 -5.38 -12.89
N PHE A 188 -5.34 -5.90 -11.74
CA PHE A 188 -6.20 -6.55 -10.73
C PHE A 188 -6.96 -7.78 -11.29
N GLY A 189 -6.23 -8.67 -11.98
CA GLY A 189 -6.68 -10.01 -12.35
C GLY A 189 -6.84 -10.90 -11.13
N ILE A 190 -7.85 -11.77 -11.12
CA ILE A 190 -8.09 -12.74 -10.04
C ILE A 190 -8.23 -14.13 -10.64
N ASP A 191 -7.28 -14.99 -10.31
CA ASP A 191 -7.28 -16.38 -10.76
C ASP A 191 -8.45 -17.17 -10.15
N PRO A 192 -9.04 -18.13 -10.88
CA PRO A 192 -10.16 -18.95 -10.42
C PRO A 192 -9.70 -20.02 -9.42
N LEU A 193 -9.35 -19.59 -8.21
CA LEU A 193 -8.69 -20.38 -7.16
C LEU A 193 -9.42 -21.69 -6.85
N LYS A 194 -10.74 -21.68 -6.75
CA LYS A 194 -11.53 -22.89 -6.47
C LYS A 194 -11.38 -23.93 -7.58
N GLU A 195 -11.37 -23.51 -8.84
CA GLU A 195 -11.17 -24.41 -9.98
C GLU A 195 -9.73 -24.92 -10.04
N ILE A 196 -8.74 -24.07 -9.74
CA ILE A 196 -7.33 -24.47 -9.58
C ILE A 196 -7.18 -25.54 -8.50
N VAL A 197 -7.81 -25.36 -7.33
CA VAL A 197 -7.75 -26.34 -6.23
C VAL A 197 -8.45 -27.65 -6.60
N LYS A 198 -9.61 -27.60 -7.28
CA LYS A 198 -10.28 -28.81 -7.79
C LYS A 198 -9.39 -29.58 -8.77
N LEU A 199 -8.71 -28.86 -9.66
CA LEU A 199 -7.78 -29.45 -10.61
C LEU A 199 -6.58 -30.08 -9.89
N ARG A 200 -5.98 -29.36 -8.94
CA ARG A 200 -4.92 -29.88 -8.07
C ARG A 200 -5.35 -31.18 -7.40
N ASP A 201 -6.55 -31.21 -6.79
CA ASP A 201 -7.05 -32.38 -6.07
C ASP A 201 -7.28 -33.59 -7.00
N LYS A 202 -7.65 -33.34 -8.26
CA LYS A 202 -7.77 -34.38 -9.28
C LYS A 202 -6.40 -34.97 -9.64
N ILE A 203 -5.40 -34.12 -9.89
CA ILE A 203 -4.06 -34.54 -10.29
C ILE A 203 -3.30 -35.17 -9.12
N GLN A 204 -3.48 -34.68 -7.89
CA GLN A 204 -2.85 -35.27 -6.71
C GLN A 204 -3.20 -36.75 -6.51
N LYS A 205 -4.36 -37.21 -6.98
CA LYS A 205 -4.75 -38.63 -6.92
C LYS A 205 -3.92 -39.53 -7.84
N THR A 206 -3.24 -38.97 -8.83
CA THR A 206 -2.42 -39.72 -9.80
C THR A 206 -0.94 -39.78 -9.41
N VAL A 207 -0.54 -39.06 -8.35
CA VAL A 207 0.84 -38.98 -7.86
C VAL A 207 0.96 -39.40 -6.40
N GLN A 208 2.17 -39.70 -5.94
CA GLN A 208 2.45 -40.18 -4.56
C GLN A 208 2.97 -39.07 -3.62
N TYR A 209 2.83 -37.81 -4.02
CA TYR A 209 3.29 -36.64 -3.26
C TYR A 209 2.18 -35.58 -3.18
N LYS A 210 2.38 -34.55 -2.36
CA LYS A 210 1.40 -33.46 -2.20
C LYS A 210 1.74 -32.27 -3.10
N ILE A 211 0.72 -31.64 -3.65
CA ILE A 211 0.86 -30.44 -4.48
C ILE A 211 0.38 -29.24 -3.69
N ASN A 212 1.17 -28.17 -3.60
CA ASN A 212 0.83 -26.96 -2.87
C ASN A 212 0.05 -25.96 -3.73
N VAL A 213 -1.01 -25.34 -3.20
CA VAL A 213 -1.68 -24.18 -3.79
C VAL A 213 -1.51 -22.97 -2.88
N HIS A 214 -0.86 -21.93 -3.39
CA HIS A 214 -0.71 -20.65 -2.71
C HIS A 214 -1.60 -19.60 -3.37
N ALA A 215 -2.39 -18.91 -2.57
CA ALA A 215 -3.09 -17.72 -3.00
C ALA A 215 -2.26 -16.47 -2.67
N ASP A 216 -1.68 -15.85 -3.70
CA ASP A 216 -1.01 -14.56 -3.57
C ASP A 216 -2.07 -13.45 -3.55
N ALA A 217 -2.54 -13.11 -2.35
CA ALA A 217 -3.58 -12.12 -2.10
C ALA A 217 -3.03 -10.81 -1.53
N VAL A 218 -1.75 -10.52 -1.78
CA VAL A 218 -1.06 -9.40 -1.16
C VAL A 218 -1.75 -8.05 -1.42
N ILE A 219 -2.48 -7.92 -2.53
CA ILE A 219 -3.31 -6.75 -2.85
C ILE A 219 -4.79 -7.01 -2.53
N GLY A 220 -5.36 -8.16 -2.96
CA GLY A 220 -6.80 -8.38 -2.94
C GLY A 220 -7.41 -8.82 -1.60
N TRP A 221 -6.62 -9.17 -0.59
CA TRP A 221 -7.14 -9.66 0.69
C TRP A 221 -8.19 -8.78 1.40
N PRO A 222 -8.18 -7.43 1.32
CA PRO A 222 -9.16 -6.61 2.05
C PRO A 222 -10.59 -6.80 1.56
N PHE A 223 -10.79 -7.32 0.34
CA PHE A 223 -12.13 -7.66 -0.16
C PHE A 223 -12.82 -8.75 0.70
N LEU A 224 -12.08 -9.54 1.48
CA LEU A 224 -12.65 -10.46 2.47
C LEU A 224 -13.43 -9.75 3.60
N THR A 225 -13.23 -8.44 3.77
CA THR A 225 -13.92 -7.67 4.82
C THR A 225 -15.36 -7.32 4.46
N PHE A 226 -15.76 -7.47 3.18
CA PHE A 226 -17.09 -7.13 2.70
C PHE A 226 -18.18 -7.97 3.38
N ARG A 227 -19.20 -7.28 3.89
CA ARG A 227 -20.37 -7.89 4.55
C ARG A 227 -21.53 -8.13 3.57
N GLY A 228 -21.19 -8.46 2.32
CA GLY A 228 -22.13 -8.68 1.22
C GLY A 228 -22.77 -7.39 0.69
N ASP A 229 -24.01 -7.49 0.21
CA ASP A 229 -24.69 -6.39 -0.49
C ASP A 229 -24.85 -5.12 0.34
N LYS A 230 -24.87 -5.21 1.68
CA LYS A 230 -25.05 -4.07 2.60
C LYS A 230 -24.00 -2.98 2.36
N SER A 231 -22.78 -3.40 2.11
CA SER A 231 -21.59 -2.56 1.96
C SER A 231 -21.65 -1.68 0.71
N VAL A 232 -22.37 -2.14 -0.31
CA VAL A 232 -22.36 -1.53 -1.65
C VAL A 232 -23.70 -0.89 -2.04
N ARG A 233 -24.74 -0.93 -1.17
CA ARG A 233 -26.10 -0.46 -1.52
C ARG A 233 -26.18 0.99 -2.01
N HIS A 234 -25.23 1.84 -1.62
CA HIS A 234 -25.16 3.24 -1.99
C HIS A 234 -24.45 3.48 -3.34
N LEU A 235 -23.83 2.44 -3.91
CA LEU A 235 -23.17 2.50 -5.22
C LEU A 235 -24.19 2.34 -6.35
N SER A 236 -23.80 2.68 -7.57
CA SER A 236 -24.63 2.44 -8.76
C SER A 236 -24.90 0.95 -8.96
N PRO A 237 -26.07 0.52 -9.48
CA PRO A 237 -26.33 -0.90 -9.73
C PRO A 237 -25.26 -1.62 -10.59
N PRO A 238 -24.66 -0.99 -11.62
CA PRO A 238 -23.52 -1.57 -12.34
C PRO A 238 -22.33 -1.82 -11.43
N LEU A 239 -21.87 -0.82 -10.67
CA LEU A 239 -20.73 -0.94 -9.79
C LEU A 239 -20.98 -1.96 -8.66
N GLN A 240 -22.20 -2.04 -8.13
CA GLN A 240 -22.56 -3.09 -7.16
C GLN A 240 -22.31 -4.49 -7.70
N LYS A 241 -22.73 -4.77 -8.95
CA LYS A 241 -22.55 -6.07 -9.59
C LYS A 241 -21.06 -6.40 -9.77
N GLU A 242 -20.26 -5.42 -10.19
CA GLU A 242 -18.82 -5.56 -10.35
C GLU A 242 -18.13 -5.89 -9.03
N VAL A 243 -18.41 -5.11 -7.98
CA VAL A 243 -17.82 -5.33 -6.66
C VAL A 243 -18.20 -6.68 -6.09
N LEU A 244 -19.47 -7.09 -6.21
CA LEU A 244 -19.92 -8.40 -5.73
C LEU A 244 -19.27 -9.56 -6.51
N SER A 245 -18.98 -9.38 -7.79
CA SER A 245 -18.20 -10.35 -8.58
C SER A 245 -16.80 -10.52 -7.99
N THR A 246 -16.10 -9.43 -7.72
CA THR A 246 -14.76 -9.43 -7.11
C THR A 246 -14.76 -10.03 -5.72
N VAL A 247 -15.70 -9.64 -4.87
CA VAL A 247 -15.87 -10.22 -3.53
C VAL A 247 -16.12 -11.73 -3.63
N SER A 248 -16.93 -12.20 -4.58
CA SER A 248 -17.18 -13.63 -4.79
C SER A 248 -15.90 -14.37 -5.16
N LYS A 249 -15.07 -13.83 -6.06
CA LYS A 249 -13.79 -14.46 -6.46
C LYS A 249 -12.79 -14.48 -5.29
N ILE A 250 -12.64 -13.38 -4.55
CA ILE A 250 -11.75 -13.31 -3.38
C ILE A 250 -12.24 -14.20 -2.22
N SER A 251 -13.55 -14.42 -2.09
CA SER A 251 -14.12 -15.34 -1.09
C SER A 251 -13.74 -16.81 -1.30
N GLU A 252 -12.98 -17.13 -2.36
CA GLU A 252 -12.39 -18.45 -2.59
C GLU A 252 -11.08 -18.68 -1.83
N LEU A 253 -10.50 -17.66 -1.19
CA LEU A 253 -9.28 -17.80 -0.36
C LEU A 253 -9.28 -18.98 0.64
N PRO A 254 -10.40 -19.39 1.29
CA PRO A 254 -10.43 -20.58 2.13
C PRO A 254 -10.05 -21.89 1.40
N TYR A 255 -10.08 -21.97 0.07
CA TYR A 255 -9.68 -23.18 -0.66
C TYR A 255 -8.16 -23.38 -0.74
N ALA A 256 -7.35 -22.31 -0.69
CA ALA A 256 -5.88 -22.39 -0.79
C ALA A 256 -5.23 -23.11 0.40
N ASP A 257 -4.00 -23.63 0.23
CA ASP A 257 -3.23 -24.19 1.35
C ASP A 257 -2.53 -23.09 2.17
N SER A 258 -2.23 -21.97 1.51
CA SER A 258 -1.62 -20.79 2.13
C SER A 258 -2.03 -19.50 1.41
N VAL A 259 -2.01 -18.38 2.12
CA VAL A 259 -2.39 -17.05 1.63
C VAL A 259 -1.30 -16.04 1.97
N GLY A 260 -0.88 -15.24 0.98
CA GLY A 260 0.01 -14.08 1.16
C GLY A 260 -0.80 -12.79 1.29
N ILE A 261 -0.41 -11.91 2.21
CA ILE A 261 -1.13 -10.67 2.56
C ILE A 261 -0.10 -9.54 2.75
N ASP A 262 -0.27 -8.39 2.08
CA ASP A 262 0.55 -7.20 2.35
C ASP A 262 -0.28 -6.14 3.07
N PHE A 263 0.12 -5.80 4.29
CA PHE A 263 -0.45 -4.66 5.02
C PHE A 263 0.15 -3.33 4.59
N HIS A 264 1.38 -3.35 4.09
CA HIS A 264 2.03 -2.13 3.58
C HIS A 264 1.56 -1.71 2.18
N LYS A 265 0.67 -2.52 1.58
CA LYS A 265 -0.14 -2.18 0.43
C LYS A 265 -1.53 -1.83 0.92
N THR A 266 -2.54 -2.60 0.56
CA THR A 266 -3.95 -2.37 0.87
C THR A 266 -4.34 -2.63 2.34
N GLY A 267 -3.37 -2.60 3.26
CA GLY A 267 -3.59 -2.63 4.71
C GLY A 267 -3.19 -1.35 5.45
N TRP A 268 -2.74 -0.31 4.74
CA TRP A 268 -2.38 1.01 5.26
C TRP A 268 -1.32 1.03 6.38
N SER A 269 -0.35 0.09 6.35
CA SER A 269 0.77 0.02 7.29
C SER A 269 2.09 0.53 6.71
N PRO A 270 3.07 0.97 7.52
CA PRO A 270 4.42 1.26 7.04
C PRO A 270 5.13 0.03 6.47
N TYR A 271 6.01 0.24 5.49
CA TYR A 271 6.95 -0.78 5.01
C TYR A 271 7.86 -1.33 6.12
N LEU A 272 8.30 -2.59 6.11
CA LEU A 272 7.74 -3.76 5.41
C LEU A 272 6.74 -4.48 6.32
N CYS A 273 5.55 -4.83 5.83
CA CYS A 273 4.53 -5.50 6.62
C CYS A 273 3.72 -6.50 5.79
N SER A 274 4.03 -7.78 5.90
CA SER A 274 3.36 -8.84 5.14
C SER A 274 3.16 -10.07 5.99
N ALA A 275 2.06 -10.78 5.79
CA ALA A 275 1.71 -12.00 6.51
C ALA A 275 1.58 -13.18 5.54
N PHE A 276 2.23 -14.29 5.89
CA PHE A 276 2.08 -15.58 5.26
C PHE A 276 1.27 -16.48 6.20
N VAL A 277 0.04 -16.83 5.79
CA VAL A 277 -0.90 -17.62 6.58
C VAL A 277 -1.05 -19.00 5.94
N VAL A 278 -0.91 -20.07 6.72
CA VAL A 278 -1.11 -21.46 6.28
C VAL A 278 -2.39 -22.04 6.88
N LYS A 279 -3.11 -22.83 6.08
CA LYS A 279 -4.32 -23.56 6.53
C LYS A 279 -4.02 -24.61 7.60
N ASP A 280 -2.85 -25.26 7.50
CA ASP A 280 -2.34 -26.21 8.48
C ASP A 280 -0.94 -25.77 8.94
N LYS A 281 -0.79 -25.44 10.23
CA LYS A 281 0.49 -25.06 10.82
C LYS A 281 1.58 -26.12 10.68
N ASN A 282 1.22 -27.38 10.44
CA ASN A 282 2.19 -28.44 10.16
C ASN A 282 3.02 -28.17 8.90
N ASP A 283 2.50 -27.40 7.94
CA ASP A 283 3.25 -26.98 6.75
C ASP A 283 4.45 -26.10 7.12
N LEU A 284 4.35 -25.26 8.16
CA LEU A 284 5.50 -24.51 8.67
C LEU A 284 6.51 -25.44 9.34
N PHE A 285 6.05 -26.46 10.07
CA PHE A 285 6.95 -27.40 10.75
C PHE A 285 7.74 -28.29 9.78
N MET A 286 7.34 -28.40 8.51
CA MET A 286 8.17 -29.04 7.48
C MET A 286 9.51 -28.32 7.30
N LEU A 287 9.53 -27.00 7.52
CA LEU A 287 10.73 -26.15 7.42
C LEU A 287 11.57 -26.14 8.71
N GLN A 288 11.15 -26.87 9.74
CA GLN A 288 11.75 -26.79 11.06
C GLN A 288 13.18 -27.35 11.08
N LYS A 289 14.12 -26.55 11.57
CA LYS A 289 15.51 -26.90 11.86
C LYS A 289 15.60 -27.72 13.15
N LEU A 290 16.57 -28.64 13.24
CA LEU A 290 16.68 -29.48 14.44
C LEU A 290 17.24 -28.65 15.60
N LYS A 291 16.64 -28.75 16.79
CA LYS A 291 17.10 -27.97 17.97
C LYS A 291 18.59 -28.17 18.30
N LYS A 292 19.15 -29.35 18.03
CA LYS A 292 20.60 -29.63 18.19
C LYS A 292 21.49 -28.77 17.30
N GLU A 293 20.96 -28.26 16.19
CA GLU A 293 21.65 -27.36 15.25
C GLU A 293 21.56 -25.90 15.71
N MET A 294 20.79 -25.61 16.78
CA MET A 294 20.58 -24.28 17.35
C MET A 294 20.95 -24.24 18.84
N PRO A 295 22.21 -24.56 19.21
CA PRO A 295 22.61 -24.93 20.57
C PRO A 295 22.60 -23.81 21.61
N TYR A 296 22.32 -22.56 21.23
CA TYR A 296 22.23 -21.40 22.13
C TYR A 296 20.83 -20.76 22.17
N LEU A 297 19.85 -21.35 21.46
CA LEU A 297 18.47 -20.88 21.40
C LEU A 297 17.48 -22.03 21.70
N TYR A 298 16.25 -21.68 22.07
CA TYR A 298 15.10 -22.61 22.14
C TYR A 298 15.18 -23.73 23.19
N HIS A 299 15.97 -23.52 24.26
CA HIS A 299 16.14 -24.47 25.38
C HIS A 299 14.92 -24.63 26.29
N LYS A 300 13.99 -23.68 26.28
CA LYS A 300 12.72 -23.77 27.03
C LYS A 300 11.55 -23.93 26.07
N SER A 301 10.37 -24.28 26.59
CA SER A 301 9.13 -24.31 25.81
C SER A 301 8.65 -22.88 25.47
N GLY A 302 7.78 -22.77 24.46
CA GLY A 302 7.17 -21.52 24.03
C GLY A 302 6.89 -21.51 22.52
N TYR A 303 6.41 -20.37 22.02
CA TYR A 303 6.31 -20.08 20.59
C TYR A 303 7.70 -19.72 20.03
N GLN A 304 8.15 -20.50 19.04
CA GLN A 304 9.54 -20.50 18.54
C GLN A 304 9.59 -20.43 17.01
N PRO A 305 9.09 -19.35 16.39
CA PRO A 305 9.03 -19.23 14.94
C PRO A 305 10.40 -19.27 14.28
N GLY A 306 11.45 -18.81 14.98
CA GLY A 306 12.82 -18.88 14.48
C GLY A 306 13.32 -20.28 14.13
N THR A 307 12.63 -21.34 14.58
CA THR A 307 12.95 -22.73 14.21
C THR A 307 12.52 -23.09 12.80
N PHE A 308 11.53 -22.41 12.23
CA PHE A 308 11.00 -22.68 10.88
C PHE A 308 10.98 -21.45 9.95
N THR A 309 11.43 -20.29 10.44
CA THR A 309 11.66 -19.11 9.58
C THR A 309 13.01 -19.18 8.88
N LEU A 310 13.08 -18.59 7.69
CA LEU A 310 14.32 -18.33 6.96
C LEU A 310 15.22 -17.38 7.74
N GLU A 311 14.67 -16.26 8.19
CA GLU A 311 15.37 -15.24 8.96
C GLU A 311 15.77 -15.75 10.36
N SER A 312 17.00 -15.44 10.78
CA SER A 312 17.52 -15.72 12.13
C SER A 312 17.27 -14.58 13.11
N SER A 313 17.28 -13.33 12.63
CA SER A 313 16.87 -12.16 13.40
C SER A 313 15.69 -11.53 12.67
N ARG A 314 14.61 -11.28 13.39
CA ARG A 314 13.36 -10.77 12.82
C ARG A 314 12.82 -9.66 13.70
N PRO A 315 12.54 -8.46 13.16
CA PRO A 315 11.90 -7.40 13.93
C PRO A 315 10.45 -7.76 14.27
N ASN A 316 9.80 -6.89 15.04
CA ASN A 316 8.37 -6.94 15.21
C ASN A 316 7.65 -6.41 13.94
N TYR A 317 7.41 -7.28 12.97
CA TYR A 317 6.67 -6.96 11.76
C TYR A 317 5.16 -6.77 11.99
N ALA A 318 4.61 -7.53 12.94
CA ALA A 318 3.17 -7.76 13.07
C ALA A 318 2.43 -6.61 13.75
N GLN A 319 3.08 -5.88 14.66
CA GLN A 319 2.38 -4.92 15.52
C GLN A 319 1.68 -3.80 14.74
N LYS A 320 2.31 -3.29 13.68
CA LYS A 320 1.71 -2.28 12.78
C LYS A 320 0.49 -2.81 12.01
N ALA A 321 0.50 -4.08 11.59
CA ALA A 321 -0.69 -4.71 11.01
C ALA A 321 -1.79 -4.88 12.06
N LEU A 322 -1.43 -5.39 13.25
CA LEU A 322 -2.37 -5.64 14.33
C LEU A 322 -3.14 -4.37 14.72
N VAL A 323 -2.44 -3.25 14.94
CA VAL A 323 -3.13 -1.99 15.31
C VAL A 323 -4.06 -1.49 14.21
N ASN A 324 -3.73 -1.72 12.93
CA ASN A 324 -4.61 -1.38 11.82
C ASN A 324 -5.84 -2.28 11.75
N MET A 325 -5.67 -3.58 11.98
CA MET A 325 -6.79 -4.52 12.08
C MET A 325 -7.73 -4.16 13.23
N MET A 326 -7.19 -3.69 14.36
CA MET A 326 -7.97 -3.23 15.51
C MET A 326 -8.63 -1.86 15.26
N LEU A 327 -7.94 -0.93 14.61
CA LEU A 327 -8.46 0.40 14.32
C LEU A 327 -9.58 0.38 13.28
N MET A 328 -9.35 -0.31 12.18
CA MET A 328 -10.26 -0.30 11.04
C MET A 328 -11.37 -1.34 11.17
N GLU A 329 -11.13 -2.44 11.88
CA GLU A 329 -12.03 -3.61 11.88
C GLU A 329 -12.42 -3.99 10.45
N LYS A 330 -13.56 -4.64 10.21
CA LYS A 330 -13.99 -4.96 8.83
C LYS A 330 -14.56 -3.73 8.13
N GLU A 331 -15.30 -2.93 8.87
CA GLU A 331 -16.04 -1.74 8.45
C GLU A 331 -15.14 -0.66 7.85
N GLY A 332 -13.99 -0.40 8.47
CA GLY A 332 -13.01 0.60 8.03
C GLY A 332 -12.32 0.18 6.73
N TYR A 333 -11.87 -1.09 6.64
CA TYR A 333 -11.33 -1.62 5.39
C TYR A 333 -12.37 -1.57 4.27
N GLU A 334 -13.59 -2.04 4.54
CA GLU A 334 -14.70 -1.99 3.60
C GLU A 334 -14.94 -0.55 3.11
N THR A 335 -14.98 0.44 4.01
CA THR A 335 -15.17 1.85 3.67
C THR A 335 -14.07 2.37 2.75
N LEU A 336 -12.81 2.07 3.05
CA LEU A 336 -11.67 2.49 2.24
C LEU A 336 -11.69 1.84 0.85
N ILE A 337 -11.97 0.54 0.78
CA ILE A 337 -12.04 -0.18 -0.51
C ILE A 337 -13.22 0.33 -1.35
N VAL A 338 -14.40 0.51 -0.75
CA VAL A 338 -15.56 1.08 -1.44
C VAL A 338 -15.27 2.48 -1.96
N HIS A 339 -14.55 3.30 -1.19
CA HIS A 339 -14.12 4.62 -1.65
C HIS A 339 -13.19 4.51 -2.87
N LEU A 340 -12.15 3.66 -2.81
CA LEU A 340 -11.24 3.44 -3.93
C LEU A 340 -11.96 2.96 -5.19
N LEU A 341 -12.91 2.02 -5.03
CA LEU A 341 -13.75 1.52 -6.12
C LEU A 341 -14.60 2.63 -6.74
N THR A 342 -15.21 3.49 -5.91
CA THR A 342 -16.03 4.62 -6.38
C THR A 342 -15.21 5.62 -7.18
N ILE A 343 -13.98 5.92 -6.73
CA ILE A 343 -13.08 6.84 -7.43
C ILE A 343 -12.57 6.22 -8.74
N ALA A 344 -12.24 4.93 -8.74
CA ALA A 344 -11.83 4.21 -9.94
C ALA A 344 -12.95 4.15 -10.98
N ASP A 345 -14.19 3.86 -10.55
CA ASP A 345 -15.38 3.86 -11.42
C ASP A 345 -15.58 5.24 -12.07
N TYR A 346 -15.55 6.31 -11.26
CA TYR A 346 -15.64 7.67 -11.78
C TYR A 346 -14.51 8.02 -12.76
N LEU A 347 -13.27 7.60 -12.49
CA LEU A 347 -12.15 7.80 -13.40
C LEU A 347 -12.37 7.05 -14.73
N ARG A 348 -12.84 5.80 -14.66
CA ARG A 348 -13.15 4.99 -15.85
C ARG A 348 -14.26 5.62 -16.67
N GLU A 349 -15.31 6.16 -16.05
CA GLU A 349 -16.36 6.93 -16.75
C GLU A 349 -15.74 8.11 -17.53
N LYS A 350 -14.82 8.86 -16.91
CA LYS A 350 -14.13 9.99 -17.57
C LYS A 350 -13.15 9.58 -18.66
N ILE A 351 -12.54 8.41 -18.55
CA ILE A 351 -11.70 7.84 -19.61
C ILE A 351 -12.56 7.45 -20.80
N VAL A 352 -13.68 6.76 -20.58
CA VAL A 352 -14.57 6.29 -21.65
C VAL A 352 -15.28 7.44 -22.38
N GLU A 353 -15.49 8.58 -21.72
CA GLU A 353 -15.97 9.82 -22.35
C GLU A 353 -14.94 10.47 -23.31
N ASN A 354 -13.69 10.00 -23.34
CA ASN A 354 -12.59 10.61 -24.10
C ASN A 354 -12.03 9.67 -25.17
N ASP A 355 -12.28 9.96 -26.44
CA ASP A 355 -11.84 9.17 -27.60
C ASP A 355 -10.30 9.05 -27.74
N HIS A 356 -9.54 9.87 -27.02
CA HIS A 356 -8.08 9.83 -27.01
C HIS A 356 -7.50 8.98 -25.87
N ILE A 357 -8.32 8.37 -25.02
CA ILE A 357 -7.85 7.54 -23.92
C ILE A 357 -8.55 6.17 -24.00
N ALA A 358 -7.76 5.12 -24.16
CA ALA A 358 -8.28 3.76 -24.13
C ALA A 358 -8.18 3.18 -22.72
N LEU A 359 -9.29 2.64 -22.21
CA LEU A 359 -9.32 1.81 -21.00
C LEU A 359 -8.89 0.38 -21.35
N LEU A 360 -7.84 -0.12 -20.69
CA LEU A 360 -7.21 -1.39 -21.05
C LEU A 360 -7.78 -2.58 -20.25
N ASN A 361 -8.05 -2.37 -18.96
CA ASN A 361 -8.49 -3.44 -18.04
C ASN A 361 -10.01 -3.40 -17.77
N ARG A 362 -10.83 -3.23 -18.82
CA ARG A 362 -12.30 -3.12 -18.71
C ARG A 362 -12.99 -4.32 -18.05
N HIS A 363 -12.37 -5.49 -18.14
CA HIS A 363 -12.91 -6.74 -17.59
C HIS A 363 -12.47 -6.99 -16.14
N ASN A 364 -11.57 -6.15 -15.62
CA ASN A 364 -11.08 -6.22 -14.25
C ASN A 364 -11.83 -5.21 -13.38
N THR A 365 -12.44 -5.73 -12.31
CA THR A 365 -13.38 -4.98 -11.48
C THR A 365 -12.75 -4.70 -10.12
N ALA A 366 -11.96 -3.64 -10.05
CA ALA A 366 -11.30 -3.19 -8.81
C ALA A 366 -10.85 -1.73 -8.90
N PHE A 367 -9.99 -1.31 -7.97
CA PHE A 367 -9.50 0.07 -7.88
C PHE A 367 -8.32 0.40 -8.80
N VAL A 368 -7.84 -0.55 -9.61
CA VAL A 368 -6.76 -0.30 -10.57
C VAL A 368 -7.33 0.05 -11.94
N THR A 369 -6.83 1.10 -12.57
CA THR A 369 -7.33 1.58 -13.87
C THR A 369 -6.16 1.74 -14.82
N ASP A 370 -6.07 0.82 -15.78
CA ASP A 370 -5.06 0.84 -16.82
C ASP A 370 -5.59 1.59 -18.03
N PHE A 371 -4.85 2.59 -18.48
CA PHE A 371 -5.24 3.36 -19.65
C PHE A 371 -4.05 3.72 -20.52
N ARG A 372 -4.33 3.95 -21.80
CA ARG A 372 -3.36 4.38 -22.81
C ARG A 372 -3.84 5.65 -23.47
N ILE A 373 -2.97 6.67 -23.51
CA ILE A 373 -3.30 7.97 -24.08
C ILE A 373 -2.76 8.07 -25.50
N TYR A 374 -3.60 8.57 -26.40
CA TYR A 374 -3.32 8.78 -27.80
C TYR A 374 -3.22 10.28 -28.10
N PRO A 375 -2.19 10.74 -28.80
CA PRO A 375 -2.19 12.10 -29.33
C PRO A 375 -3.26 12.23 -30.41
N LYS A 376 -3.66 13.46 -30.74
CA LYS A 376 -4.44 13.71 -31.97
C LYS A 376 -3.58 13.30 -33.18
N THR A 377 -3.93 12.18 -33.80
CA THR A 377 -3.29 11.64 -35.01
C THR A 377 -4.28 11.61 -36.16
N LYS A 378 -3.83 11.32 -37.39
CA LYS A 378 -4.72 11.07 -38.54
C LYS A 378 -5.68 9.88 -38.34
N TYR A 379 -5.40 9.02 -37.36
CA TYR A 379 -6.24 7.86 -37.00
C TYR A 379 -7.17 8.16 -35.81
N ALA A 380 -7.10 9.36 -35.21
CA ALA A 380 -7.90 9.72 -34.04
C ALA A 380 -9.41 9.63 -34.32
N ASP A 381 -9.83 9.85 -35.57
CA ASP A 381 -11.23 9.80 -35.99
C ASP A 381 -11.72 8.38 -36.33
N GLU A 382 -10.83 7.38 -36.30
CA GLU A 382 -11.20 6.00 -36.70
C GLU A 382 -11.66 5.12 -35.54
N GLY A 383 -11.62 5.60 -34.30
CA GLY A 383 -11.94 4.85 -33.09
C GLY A 383 -11.06 3.61 -32.85
N LEU A 384 -11.17 3.02 -31.66
CA LEU A 384 -10.62 1.68 -31.35
C LEU A 384 -9.10 1.51 -31.59
N LEU A 385 -8.31 2.57 -31.41
CA LEU A 385 -6.86 2.53 -31.67
C LEU A 385 -6.14 1.46 -30.85
N PHE A 386 -6.55 1.25 -29.61
CA PHE A 386 -5.98 0.20 -28.77
C PHE A 386 -6.26 -1.20 -29.31
N GLU A 387 -7.48 -1.49 -29.77
CA GLU A 387 -7.82 -2.78 -30.37
C GLU A 387 -7.05 -3.01 -31.69
N LYS A 388 -6.80 -1.94 -32.46
CA LYS A 388 -5.97 -2.01 -33.68
C LYS A 388 -4.50 -2.30 -33.35
N GLU A 389 -3.95 -1.69 -32.30
CA GLU A 389 -2.61 -2.02 -31.81
C GLU A 389 -2.53 -3.46 -31.32
N LEU A 390 -3.53 -3.93 -30.58
CA LEU A 390 -3.56 -5.29 -30.02
C LEU A 390 -3.59 -6.38 -31.11
N HIS A 391 -4.17 -6.08 -32.27
CA HIS A 391 -4.29 -7.00 -33.40
C HIS A 391 -3.26 -6.74 -34.53
N ASP A 392 -2.17 -6.02 -34.23
CA ASP A 392 -1.09 -5.70 -35.17
C ASP A 392 -1.58 -5.05 -36.48
N ILE A 393 -2.69 -4.30 -36.41
CA ILE A 393 -3.24 -3.57 -37.56
C ILE A 393 -2.47 -2.26 -37.78
N THR A 394 -1.88 -1.71 -36.72
CA THR A 394 -0.98 -0.55 -36.77
C THR A 394 0.46 -0.99 -37.08
N SER A 395 1.28 -0.08 -37.62
CA SER A 395 2.71 -0.38 -37.80
C SER A 395 3.46 -0.40 -36.47
N GLU A 396 4.52 -1.20 -36.38
CA GLU A 396 5.44 -1.24 -35.23
C GLU A 396 5.97 0.16 -34.89
N GLU A 397 6.32 0.95 -35.91
CA GLU A 397 6.77 2.34 -35.75
C GLU A 397 5.72 3.22 -35.05
N PHE A 398 4.43 3.02 -35.36
CA PHE A 398 3.35 3.74 -34.70
C PHE A 398 3.25 3.33 -33.23
N THR A 399 3.24 2.03 -32.93
CA THR A 399 3.20 1.52 -31.55
C THR A 399 4.36 2.06 -30.72
N GLU A 400 5.58 2.08 -31.26
CA GLU A 400 6.73 2.68 -30.59
C GLU A 400 6.58 4.19 -30.37
N GLN A 401 6.02 4.91 -31.33
CA GLN A 401 5.77 6.34 -31.19
C GLN A 401 4.77 6.63 -30.06
N ILE A 402 3.70 5.84 -29.96
CA ILE A 402 2.71 5.93 -28.89
C ILE A 402 3.32 5.54 -27.54
N ASN A 403 4.21 4.53 -27.49
CA ASN A 403 4.97 4.19 -26.28
C ASN A 403 5.82 5.37 -25.79
N ARG A 404 6.61 5.99 -26.68
CA ARG A 404 7.40 7.20 -26.35
C ARG A 404 6.52 8.38 -25.93
N TYR A 405 5.31 8.49 -26.46
CA TYR A 405 4.36 9.53 -26.06
C TYR A 405 3.84 9.31 -24.63
N ASN A 406 3.38 8.10 -24.30
CA ASN A 406 2.91 7.75 -22.96
C ASN A 406 4.04 7.83 -21.92
N GLN A 407 5.27 7.44 -22.28
CA GLN A 407 6.43 7.59 -21.40
C GLN A 407 6.65 9.06 -21.00
N ARG A 408 6.60 9.99 -21.96
CA ARG A 408 6.73 11.43 -21.67
C ARG A 408 5.60 11.97 -20.79
N ILE A 409 4.37 11.47 -20.98
CA ILE A 409 3.25 11.81 -20.10
C ILE A 409 3.52 11.31 -18.69
N ALA A 410 3.92 10.04 -18.52
CA ALA A 410 4.23 9.47 -17.22
C ALA A 410 5.36 10.22 -16.51
N GLU A 411 6.42 10.59 -17.23
CA GLU A 411 7.49 11.46 -16.72
C GLU A 411 6.95 12.82 -16.25
N HIS A 412 6.05 13.44 -17.01
CA HIS A 412 5.42 14.70 -16.60
C HIS A 412 4.51 14.53 -15.37
N MET A 413 3.71 13.46 -15.31
CA MET A 413 2.86 13.15 -14.16
C MET A 413 3.69 12.88 -12.90
N ASN A 414 4.87 12.27 -13.03
CA ASN A 414 5.82 12.06 -11.92
C ASN A 414 6.53 13.34 -11.46
N ILE A 415 6.63 14.37 -12.32
CA ILE A 415 7.29 15.65 -11.99
C ILE A 415 6.30 16.66 -11.38
N VAL A 416 5.01 16.62 -11.73
CA VAL A 416 4.00 17.61 -11.33
C VAL A 416 3.29 17.17 -10.04
N GLY A 417 4.07 17.07 -8.96
CA GLY A 417 3.60 16.87 -7.59
C GLY A 417 3.93 18.05 -6.69
N THR A 418 3.81 19.29 -7.19
CA THR A 418 3.90 20.50 -6.34
C THR A 418 2.54 21.16 -6.27
N PHE A 419 1.79 20.86 -5.21
CA PHE A 419 0.73 21.75 -4.76
C PHE A 419 1.31 22.74 -3.77
N ARG A 420 1.06 24.02 -4.04
CA ARG A 420 1.10 25.09 -3.05
C ARG A 420 -0.31 25.63 -2.92
N VAL A 421 -0.93 25.39 -1.77
CA VAL A 421 -2.20 26.03 -1.39
C VAL A 421 -1.96 26.91 -0.17
N ARG A 422 -0.79 27.56 -0.09
CA ARG A 422 -0.49 28.44 1.04
C ARG A 422 0.27 29.66 0.58
N LYS A 423 -0.20 30.81 1.04
CA LYS A 423 0.67 31.91 1.42
C LYS A 423 0.71 31.95 2.94
N LEU A 424 1.89 32.19 3.47
CA LEU A 424 2.14 32.28 4.90
C LEU A 424 2.70 33.67 5.16
N TYR A 425 2.09 34.37 6.11
CA TYR A 425 2.57 35.68 6.55
C TYR A 425 3.20 35.56 7.92
N LEU A 426 4.36 36.18 8.08
CA LEU A 426 5.14 36.22 9.30
C LEU A 426 5.15 37.64 9.86
N VAL A 427 4.57 37.83 11.03
CA VAL A 427 4.52 39.13 11.71
C VAL A 427 5.55 39.10 12.85
N ILE A 428 6.61 39.90 12.76
CA ILE A 428 7.63 40.02 13.81
C ILE A 428 7.80 41.49 14.26
N PRO A 429 8.43 41.75 15.43
CA PRO A 429 8.63 43.10 15.99
C PRO A 429 9.43 44.14 15.18
N GLU A 430 9.59 44.01 13.85
CA GLU A 430 10.14 44.96 12.85
C GLU A 430 10.82 44.12 11.74
N PRO A 431 10.13 43.39 10.83
CA PRO A 431 9.01 43.79 9.94
C PRO A 431 7.94 42.69 9.63
N LEU A 432 6.99 42.94 8.69
CA LEU A 432 6.08 41.91 8.12
C LEU A 432 6.76 41.18 6.94
N PHE A 433 6.73 39.85 6.91
CA PHE A 433 7.20 39.05 5.77
C PHE A 433 6.08 38.18 5.18
N GLU A 434 6.13 37.99 3.85
CA GLU A 434 5.34 37.03 3.09
C GLU A 434 6.27 35.90 2.62
N GLU A 435 5.85 34.64 2.73
CA GLU A 435 6.57 33.53 2.10
C GLU A 435 6.35 33.54 0.58
N ILE A 436 7.43 33.64 -0.19
CA ILE A 436 7.44 33.54 -1.66
C ILE A 436 8.16 32.25 -2.08
N LYS A 437 8.15 31.95 -3.39
CA LYS A 437 8.71 30.72 -3.98
C LYS A 437 10.06 30.28 -3.38
N ASN A 438 10.07 29.00 -2.96
CA ASN A 438 11.22 28.22 -2.50
C ASN A 438 11.62 28.51 -1.04
N SER A 439 10.65 28.73 -0.16
CA SER A 439 10.89 28.99 1.27
C SER A 439 11.68 30.27 1.53
N GLU A 440 11.57 31.25 0.63
CA GLU A 440 12.17 32.57 0.79
C GLU A 440 11.14 33.53 1.41
N LEU A 441 11.52 34.25 2.46
CA LEU A 441 10.68 35.28 3.08
C LEU A 441 10.94 36.64 2.41
N LEU A 442 9.91 37.25 1.83
CA LEU A 442 9.96 38.60 1.29
C LEU A 442 9.37 39.58 2.30
N LYS A 443 10.13 40.63 2.63
CA LYS A 443 9.64 41.70 3.50
C LYS A 443 8.58 42.51 2.75
N VAL A 444 7.35 42.54 3.28
CA VAL A 444 6.19 43.21 2.68
C VAL A 444 5.71 44.44 3.46
N GLY A 445 6.21 44.67 4.68
CA GLY A 445 5.86 45.87 5.46
C GLY A 445 6.85 46.17 6.58
N ASP A 446 6.85 47.41 7.08
CA ASP A 446 7.75 47.91 8.14
C ASP A 446 7.07 48.07 9.50
N THR A 447 5.78 47.69 9.61
CA THR A 447 4.95 47.97 10.79
C THR A 447 4.69 46.68 11.59
N ASP A 448 4.76 46.79 12.92
CA ASP A 448 4.36 45.72 13.82
C ASP A 448 2.83 45.69 13.95
N LEU A 449 2.21 44.64 13.44
CA LEU A 449 0.75 44.51 13.37
C LEU A 449 0.16 43.69 14.53
N ARG A 450 0.98 43.19 15.46
CA ARG A 450 0.53 42.21 16.47
C ARG A 450 -0.48 42.77 17.47
N SER A 451 -0.43 44.06 17.75
CA SER A 451 -1.44 44.73 18.61
C SER A 451 -2.79 44.81 17.90
N GLU A 452 -2.78 45.21 16.63
CA GLU A 452 -3.99 45.33 15.81
C GLU A 452 -4.60 43.95 15.53
N LEU A 453 -3.75 42.94 15.26
CA LEU A 453 -4.18 41.55 15.10
C LEU A 453 -4.76 40.96 16.40
N ALA A 454 -4.24 41.33 17.57
CA ALA A 454 -4.80 40.90 18.84
C ALA A 454 -6.19 41.50 19.08
N ASP A 455 -6.40 42.77 18.72
CA ASP A 455 -7.71 43.43 18.78
C ASP A 455 -8.72 42.74 17.85
N ALA A 456 -8.31 42.43 16.61
CA ALA A 456 -9.11 41.65 15.66
C ALA A 456 -9.38 40.21 16.17
N ALA A 457 -8.44 39.64 16.92
CA ALA A 457 -8.55 38.35 17.57
C ALA A 457 -9.20 38.41 18.96
N LEU A 458 -10.21 39.28 19.15
CA LEU A 458 -11.01 39.38 20.37
C LEU A 458 -10.20 39.71 21.64
N GLY A 459 -9.10 40.45 21.50
CA GLY A 459 -8.23 40.85 22.61
C GLY A 459 -7.37 39.70 23.17
N GLN A 460 -7.03 38.71 22.35
CA GLN A 460 -6.15 37.60 22.76
C GLN A 460 -4.70 38.08 22.90
N GLU A 461 -4.32 38.48 24.12
CA GLU A 461 -3.02 39.10 24.48
C GLU A 461 -1.80 38.29 24.02
N MET A 462 -1.92 36.96 23.93
CA MET A 462 -0.84 36.09 23.44
C MET A 462 -0.38 36.41 22.01
N VAL A 463 -1.21 37.06 21.18
CA VAL A 463 -0.83 37.53 19.83
C VAL A 463 0.15 38.71 19.97
N THR A 464 -0.19 39.71 20.78
CA THR A 464 0.69 40.87 21.01
C THR A 464 1.99 40.48 21.73
N GLU A 465 1.94 39.56 22.68
CA GLU A 465 3.10 39.15 23.48
C GLU A 465 4.04 38.16 22.76
N ALA A 466 3.57 37.50 21.70
CA ALA A 466 4.36 36.52 20.96
C ALA A 466 5.64 37.13 20.40
N ALA A 467 6.72 36.36 20.33
CA ALA A 467 7.91 36.82 19.61
C ALA A 467 7.61 36.98 18.10
N MET A 468 6.60 36.27 17.60
CA MET A 468 6.19 36.23 16.20
C MET A 468 4.78 35.67 16.07
N ASP A 469 3.98 36.18 15.14
CA ASP A 469 2.73 35.54 14.71
C ASP A 469 2.87 34.97 13.30
N ILE A 470 2.36 33.75 13.11
CA ILE A 470 2.15 33.17 11.78
C ILE A 470 0.67 33.28 11.43
N VAL A 471 0.35 33.98 10.36
CA VAL A 471 -1.03 34.05 9.85
C VAL A 471 -1.17 33.15 8.62
N PHE A 472 -2.08 32.18 8.74
CA PHE A 472 -2.45 31.29 7.64
C PHE A 472 -3.63 31.88 6.88
N THR A 473 -3.49 32.00 5.57
CA THR A 473 -4.55 32.47 4.68
C THR A 473 -4.81 31.46 3.56
N ALA A 474 -5.96 31.57 2.91
CA ALA A 474 -6.33 30.70 1.79
C ALA A 474 -6.97 31.45 0.63
N GLU A 475 -6.60 31.03 -0.59
CA GLU A 475 -7.29 31.38 -1.82
C GLU A 475 -8.28 30.26 -2.19
N TYR A 476 -9.49 30.28 -1.63
CA TYR A 476 -10.49 29.23 -1.88
C TYR A 476 -10.77 29.00 -3.36
N GLN A 477 -10.78 30.06 -4.17
CA GLN A 477 -11.06 29.97 -5.61
C GLN A 477 -10.06 29.06 -6.34
N ARG A 478 -8.79 29.02 -5.94
CA ARG A 478 -7.78 28.15 -6.57
C ARG A 478 -8.09 26.67 -6.35
N THR A 479 -8.48 26.32 -5.13
CA THR A 479 -8.78 24.92 -4.78
C THR A 479 -10.17 24.52 -5.28
N THR A 480 -11.15 25.40 -5.15
CA THR A 480 -12.53 25.13 -5.59
C THR A 480 -12.69 25.13 -7.11
N ALA A 481 -11.84 25.86 -7.87
CA ALA A 481 -11.81 25.76 -9.34
C ALA A 481 -11.54 24.33 -9.84
N LYS A 482 -10.78 23.53 -9.06
CA LYS A 482 -10.45 22.14 -9.40
C LYS A 482 -11.37 21.13 -8.71
N TYR A 483 -11.74 21.38 -7.45
CA TYR A 483 -12.42 20.39 -6.59
C TYR A 483 -13.88 20.73 -6.27
N GLY A 484 -14.43 21.80 -6.88
CA GLY A 484 -15.77 22.31 -6.56
C GLY A 484 -15.91 22.67 -5.08
N GLU A 485 -17.12 22.58 -4.53
CA GLU A 485 -17.38 22.88 -3.11
C GLU A 485 -16.56 22.02 -2.13
N ARG A 486 -16.15 20.81 -2.53
CA ARG A 486 -15.26 19.97 -1.70
C ARG A 486 -13.90 20.62 -1.47
N GLY A 487 -13.46 21.51 -2.36
CA GLY A 487 -12.21 22.25 -2.21
C GLY A 487 -12.13 23.02 -0.89
N ILE A 488 -13.25 23.52 -0.37
CA ILE A 488 -13.32 24.20 0.93
C ILE A 488 -12.84 23.27 2.06
N ARG A 489 -13.28 22.01 2.06
CA ARG A 489 -12.87 21.02 3.09
C ARG A 489 -11.39 20.68 3.00
N TYR A 490 -10.83 20.63 1.79
CA TYR A 490 -9.42 20.36 1.59
C TYR A 490 -8.55 21.52 2.07
N VAL A 491 -8.98 22.76 1.84
CA VAL A 491 -8.31 23.95 2.39
C VAL A 491 -8.20 23.84 3.92
N HIS A 492 -9.29 23.54 4.62
CA HIS A 492 -9.24 23.40 6.09
C HIS A 492 -8.42 22.19 6.57
N ALA A 493 -8.50 21.05 5.88
CA ALA A 493 -7.69 19.87 6.21
C ALA A 493 -6.19 20.17 6.05
N GLU A 494 -5.81 20.85 4.97
CA GLU A 494 -4.43 21.28 4.75
C GLU A 494 -4.02 22.32 5.79
N ALA A 495 -4.85 23.31 6.11
CA ALA A 495 -4.54 24.30 7.13
C ALA A 495 -4.29 23.62 8.50
N GLY A 496 -5.10 22.64 8.89
CA GLY A 496 -4.88 21.85 10.11
C GLY A 496 -3.56 21.07 10.12
N CYS A 497 -3.19 20.45 9.00
CA CYS A 497 -1.86 19.82 8.86
C CYS A 497 -0.73 20.85 8.95
N ALA A 498 -0.93 22.07 8.42
CA ALA A 498 0.03 23.17 8.50
C ALA A 498 0.31 23.57 9.94
N THR A 499 -0.76 23.84 10.68
CA THR A 499 -0.69 24.30 12.06
C THR A 499 -0.11 23.23 12.98
N GLN A 500 -0.39 21.95 12.70
CA GLN A 500 0.25 20.83 13.41
C GLN A 500 1.78 20.85 13.23
N ASN A 501 2.27 21.11 12.02
CA ASN A 501 3.71 21.20 11.80
C ASN A 501 4.34 22.36 12.59
N VAL A 502 3.66 23.51 12.66
CA VAL A 502 4.10 24.64 13.50
C VAL A 502 4.15 24.25 14.98
N TYR A 503 3.12 23.57 15.50
CA TYR A 503 3.12 23.04 16.86
C TYR A 503 4.32 22.12 17.14
N LEU A 504 4.60 21.19 16.23
CA LEU A 504 5.72 20.25 16.37
C LEU A 504 7.07 20.98 16.36
N GLN A 505 7.24 21.98 15.49
CA GLN A 505 8.46 22.78 15.41
C GLN A 505 8.64 23.69 16.64
N ALA A 506 7.60 24.41 17.06
CA ALA A 506 7.64 25.22 18.27
C ALA A 506 8.01 24.38 19.50
N THR A 507 7.36 23.22 19.66
CA THR A 507 7.66 22.27 20.75
C THR A 507 9.10 21.77 20.69
N SER A 508 9.61 21.44 19.50
CA SER A 508 11.00 21.02 19.29
C SER A 508 12.01 22.09 19.69
N LEU A 509 11.65 23.37 19.56
CA LEU A 509 12.50 24.51 19.90
C LEU A 509 12.30 24.99 21.35
N GLY A 510 11.45 24.31 22.14
CA GLY A 510 11.12 24.73 23.50
C GLY A 510 10.25 25.99 23.58
N LEU A 511 9.53 26.32 22.50
CA LEU A 511 8.66 27.49 22.38
C LEU A 511 7.19 27.10 22.57
N GLY A 512 6.41 28.01 23.15
CA GLY A 512 4.96 27.96 23.19
C GLY A 512 4.33 28.42 21.87
N THR A 513 3.20 27.80 21.51
CA THR A 513 2.32 28.30 20.45
C THR A 513 0.89 27.82 20.68
N VAL A 514 -0.08 28.51 20.09
CA VAL A 514 -1.48 28.12 20.09
C VAL A 514 -2.13 28.51 18.76
N VAL A 515 -3.06 27.70 18.25
CA VAL A 515 -3.88 28.06 17.09
C VAL A 515 -5.05 28.92 17.55
N ILE A 516 -5.12 30.13 17.02
CA ILE A 516 -6.25 31.05 17.19
C ILE A 516 -7.06 31.04 15.91
N GLY A 517 -8.29 30.52 16.00
CA GLY A 517 -9.30 30.57 14.93
C GLY A 517 -10.49 31.47 15.27
N ALA A 518 -10.39 32.29 16.31
CA ALA A 518 -11.42 33.22 16.73
C ALA A 518 -10.93 34.65 16.54
N PHE A 519 -11.29 35.26 15.42
CA PHE A 519 -11.00 36.64 15.04
C PHE A 519 -12.09 37.15 14.06
N TYR A 520 -12.09 38.45 13.77
CA TYR A 520 -12.93 39.04 12.73
C TYR A 520 -12.18 39.02 11.40
N ASP A 521 -12.63 38.19 10.44
CA ASP A 521 -11.95 37.95 9.16
C ASP A 521 -11.71 39.27 8.39
N ASP A 522 -12.73 40.13 8.32
CA ASP A 522 -12.69 41.44 7.65
C ASP A 522 -11.65 42.39 8.24
N GLN A 523 -11.47 42.36 9.56
CA GLN A 523 -10.47 43.18 10.24
C GLN A 523 -9.05 42.66 9.98
N VAL A 524 -8.84 41.35 9.99
CA VAL A 524 -7.53 40.75 9.69
C VAL A 524 -7.13 41.04 8.24
N GLU A 525 -8.07 40.96 7.30
CA GLU A 525 -7.86 41.33 5.89
C GLU A 525 -7.43 42.79 5.74
N GLU A 526 -8.09 43.72 6.44
CA GLU A 526 -7.77 45.15 6.42
C GLU A 526 -6.40 45.46 7.04
N ILE A 527 -6.13 44.90 8.23
CA ILE A 527 -4.87 45.11 8.97
C ILE A 527 -3.67 44.61 8.15
N MET A 528 -3.81 43.44 7.54
CA MET A 528 -2.73 42.82 6.77
C MET A 528 -2.68 43.29 5.31
N ASN A 529 -3.71 44.00 4.84
CA ASN A 529 -3.89 44.43 3.46
C ASN A 529 -3.73 43.25 2.47
N ILE A 530 -4.51 42.18 2.71
CA ILE A 530 -4.52 40.93 1.93
C ILE A 530 -5.86 40.73 1.23
N GLU A 531 -5.87 39.99 0.12
CA GLU A 531 -7.10 39.60 -0.60
C GLU A 531 -7.52 38.15 -0.30
N GLU A 532 -6.65 37.42 0.41
CA GLU A 532 -6.84 36.03 0.82
C GLU A 532 -7.64 35.92 2.13
N GLU A 533 -8.41 34.84 2.28
CA GLU A 533 -9.25 34.64 3.46
C GLU A 533 -8.40 34.11 4.64
N PRO A 534 -8.35 34.81 5.79
CA PRO A 534 -7.59 34.40 6.95
C PRO A 534 -8.21 33.17 7.62
N LEU A 535 -7.37 32.20 7.99
CA LEU A 535 -7.80 30.93 8.59
C LEU A 535 -7.37 30.81 10.05
N TYR A 536 -6.11 31.09 10.34
CA TYR A 536 -5.54 30.95 11.69
C TYR A 536 -4.48 32.00 11.96
N ILE A 537 -4.42 32.47 13.20
CA ILE A 537 -3.27 33.22 13.75
C ILE A 537 -2.57 32.29 14.74
N MET A 538 -1.26 32.12 14.59
CA MET A 538 -0.45 31.29 15.48
C MET A 538 0.66 32.13 16.12
N PRO A 539 0.43 32.67 17.33
CA PRO A 539 1.49 33.24 18.14
C PRO A 539 2.53 32.20 18.49
N ILE A 540 3.80 32.57 18.38
CA ILE A 540 4.97 31.76 18.71
C ILE A 540 5.84 32.55 19.67
N GLY A 541 6.06 32.01 20.86
CA GLY A 541 6.81 32.67 21.91
C GLY A 541 6.43 32.19 23.31
N GLY A 542 7.19 32.65 24.31
CA GLY A 542 7.12 32.15 25.68
C GLY A 542 7.72 30.74 25.81
N GLY A 543 8.53 30.52 26.84
CA GLY A 543 9.02 29.16 27.14
C GLY A 543 7.89 28.29 27.68
N ALA A 544 7.87 27.01 27.28
CA ALA A 544 6.97 26.00 27.83
C ALA A 544 7.30 25.60 29.27
#